data_AF-A0A7J2R8N4-F1
#
_entry.id   AF-A0A7J2R8N4-F1
#
_cell.length_a   1.000
_cell.length_b   1.000
_cell.length_c   1.000
_cell.angle_alpha   90.00
_cell.angle_beta   90.00
_cell.angle_gamma   90.00
#
_symmetry.space_group_name_H-M   'P 1'
#
loop_
_entity.id
_entity.type
_entity.pdbx_description
1 polymer ?
#
loop_
_entity_poly.entity_id
_entity_poly.type
_entity_poly.pdbx_seq_one_letter_code
_entity_poly.pdbx_strand_id
1 'polypeptide(L)'
;MNDTRIFEINISGIVQGVGFRPFLYNLARKLNIKGQILNRGNAGVRLVLQGKPEDIYNLIKNIEKKRPKISFIDNLDIKEIQSNQTFKELKIKKSEQGRGVSLTLPPDIAVCNDCIK
;
A
#
# COMPACT_ATOMS: atom_id res chain seq x y z
N MET A 1 15.78 17.60 14.83
CA MET A 1 16.37 16.90 13.67
C MET A 1 15.33 15.96 13.11
N ASN A 2 14.70 16.29 11.98
CA ASN A 2 13.73 15.39 11.36
C ASN A 2 14.49 14.45 10.42
N ASP A 3 15.00 13.33 10.92
CA ASP A 3 15.60 12.27 10.11
C ASP A 3 14.48 11.48 9.39
N THR A 4 13.84 12.12 8.42
CA THR A 4 12.88 11.45 7.54
C THR A 4 13.62 10.82 6.39
N ARG A 5 13.39 9.53 6.18
CA ARG A 5 13.95 8.77 5.07
C ARG A 5 12.84 8.33 4.14
N ILE A 6 13.23 7.93 2.94
CA ILE A 6 12.29 7.48 1.92
C ILE A 6 12.42 5.97 1.79
N PHE A 7 11.29 5.29 1.84
CA PHE A 7 11.19 3.85 1.70
C PHE A 7 10.32 3.53 0.50
N GLU A 8 10.81 2.67 -0.38
CA GLU A 8 10.00 1.97 -1.35
C GLU A 8 9.54 0.64 -0.74
N ILE A 9 8.22 0.42 -0.74
CA ILE A 9 7.59 -0.81 -0.28
C ILE A 9 6.80 -1.39 -1.44
N ASN A 10 7.17 -2.58 -1.90
CA ASN A 10 6.46 -3.30 -2.94
C ASN A 10 5.68 -4.46 -2.30
N ILE A 11 4.36 -4.47 -2.52
CA ILE A 11 3.44 -5.47 -1.97
C ILE A 11 2.78 -6.20 -3.14
N SER A 12 2.93 -7.51 -3.20
CA SER A 12 2.26 -8.38 -4.18
C SER A 12 1.40 -9.45 -3.50
N GLY A 13 0.45 -10.01 -4.25
CA GLY A 13 -0.53 -10.99 -3.78
C GLY A 13 -1.96 -10.63 -4.21
N ILE A 14 -2.96 -11.13 -3.49
CA ILE A 14 -4.38 -10.80 -3.69
C ILE A 14 -4.66 -9.44 -3.04
N VAL A 15 -4.26 -8.37 -3.72
CA VAL A 15 -4.38 -6.97 -3.25
C VAL A 15 -5.21 -6.09 -4.19
N GLN A 16 -5.74 -6.66 -5.27
CA GLN A 16 -6.59 -5.98 -6.25
C GLN A 16 -8.07 -6.30 -6.00
N GLY A 17 -8.97 -5.32 -6.23
CA GLY A 17 -10.41 -5.51 -6.03
C GLY A 17 -10.88 -5.58 -4.56
N VAL A 18 -9.95 -5.59 -3.60
CA VAL A 18 -10.22 -5.86 -2.16
C VAL A 18 -10.19 -4.61 -1.26
N GLY A 19 -10.19 -3.40 -1.83
CA GLY A 19 -10.11 -2.16 -1.04
C GLY A 19 -8.74 -1.88 -0.40
N PHE A 20 -7.67 -2.52 -0.88
CA PHE A 20 -6.32 -2.40 -0.28
C PHE A 20 -5.74 -0.98 -0.36
N ARG A 21 -5.99 -0.23 -1.45
CA ARG A 21 -5.48 1.15 -1.63
C ARG A 21 -6.07 2.13 -0.60
N PRO A 22 -7.41 2.23 -0.41
CA PRO A 22 -7.99 2.99 0.70
C PRO A 22 -7.44 2.60 2.07
N PHE A 23 -7.22 1.31 2.32
CA PHE A 23 -6.63 0.82 3.57
C PHE A 23 -5.22 1.40 3.79
N LEU A 24 -4.32 1.24 2.82
CA LEU A 24 -2.96 1.77 2.88
C LEU A 24 -2.94 3.30 3.04
N TYR A 25 -3.80 4.01 2.30
CA TYR A 25 -3.91 5.46 2.36
C TYR A 25 -4.33 5.94 3.75
N ASN A 26 -5.37 5.34 4.32
CA ASN A 26 -5.85 5.69 5.66
C ASN A 26 -4.82 5.37 6.73
N LEU A 27 -4.09 4.26 6.60
CA LEU A 27 -3.07 3.85 7.57
C LEU A 27 -1.87 4.81 7.55
N ALA A 28 -1.34 5.13 6.37
CA ALA A 28 -0.23 6.08 6.22
C ALA A 28 -0.64 7.49 6.70
N ARG A 29 -1.88 7.93 6.42
CA ARG A 29 -2.40 9.22 6.91
C ARG A 29 -2.48 9.27 8.44
N LYS A 30 -2.91 8.18 9.10
CA LYS A 30 -2.97 8.10 10.58
C LYS A 30 -1.59 8.21 11.25
N LEU A 31 -0.55 7.74 10.58
CA LEU A 31 0.84 7.82 11.04
C LEU A 31 1.54 9.11 10.56
N ASN A 32 0.81 10.04 9.93
CA ASN A 32 1.34 11.29 9.37
C ASN A 32 2.50 11.07 8.37
N ILE A 33 2.50 9.93 7.68
CA ILE A 33 3.50 9.56 6.68
C ILE A 33 3.09 10.17 5.33
N LYS A 34 4.06 10.78 4.65
CA LYS A 34 3.86 11.42 3.34
C LYS A 34 4.38 10.50 2.24
N GLY A 35 3.95 10.71 1.00
CA GLY A 35 4.41 9.84 -0.09
C GLY A 35 3.41 9.60 -1.19
N GLN A 36 3.60 8.50 -1.90
CA GLN A 36 2.76 8.10 -3.02
C GLN A 36 2.43 6.62 -2.95
N ILE A 37 1.19 6.29 -3.27
CA ILE A 37 0.70 4.93 -3.43
C ILE A 37 0.40 4.74 -4.92
N LEU A 38 1.05 3.77 -5.54
CA LEU A 38 0.95 3.46 -6.96
C LEU A 38 0.43 2.03 -7.14
N ASN A 39 -0.55 1.85 -8.01
CA ASN A 39 -0.97 0.53 -8.44
C ASN A 39 -0.14 0.11 -9.66
N ARG A 40 0.46 -1.08 -9.62
CA ARG A 40 1.28 -1.64 -10.70
C ARG A 40 0.52 -2.70 -11.50
N GLY A 41 -0.81 -2.57 -11.58
CA GLY A 41 -1.65 -3.60 -12.17
C GLY A 41 -1.45 -4.93 -11.43
N ASN A 42 -1.30 -6.02 -12.17
CA ASN A 42 -1.22 -7.38 -11.59
C ASN A 42 0.04 -7.61 -10.74
N ALA A 43 1.04 -6.72 -10.84
CA ALA A 43 2.25 -6.78 -10.01
C ALA A 43 2.02 -6.31 -8.56
N GLY A 44 0.82 -5.82 -8.22
CA GLY A 44 0.45 -5.39 -6.87
C GLY A 44 0.53 -3.88 -6.66
N VAL A 45 0.92 -3.47 -5.45
CA VAL A 45 0.96 -2.06 -5.02
C VAL A 45 2.37 -1.66 -4.64
N ARG A 46 2.82 -0.51 -5.13
CA ARG A 46 4.05 0.14 -4.69
C ARG A 46 3.71 1.35 -3.82
N LEU A 47 4.39 1.47 -2.69
CA LEU A 47 4.36 2.65 -1.85
C LEU A 47 5.74 3.28 -1.87
N VAL A 48 5.79 4.60 -2.05
CA VAL A 48 7.01 5.39 -1.87
C VAL A 48 6.70 6.37 -0.74
N LEU A 49 7.23 6.09 0.45
CA LEU A 49 6.84 6.77 1.68
C LEU A 49 8.02 7.50 2.29
N GLN A 50 7.79 8.74 2.70
CA GLN A 50 8.72 9.55 3.46
C GLN A 50 8.23 9.68 4.90
N GLY A 51 9.07 9.25 5.84
CA GLY A 51 8.77 9.29 7.26
C GLY A 51 9.96 8.87 8.10
N LYS A 52 9.80 8.88 9.42
CA LYS A 52 10.82 8.29 10.30
C LYS A 52 10.82 6.77 10.12
N PRO A 53 11.98 6.10 10.22
CA PRO A 53 12.05 4.63 10.12
C PRO A 53 11.05 3.94 11.06
N GLU A 54 10.91 4.41 12.29
CA GLU A 54 9.98 3.89 13.30
C GLU A 54 8.52 3.91 12.83
N ASP A 55 8.07 5.02 12.21
CA ASP A 55 6.72 5.16 11.69
C ASP A 55 6.47 4.21 10.51
N ILE A 56 7.49 4.01 9.67
CA ILE A 56 7.43 3.09 8.53
C ILE A 56 7.36 1.64 9.01
N TYR A 57 8.16 1.24 9.99
CA TYR A 57 8.06 -0.09 10.60
C TYR A 57 6.71 -0.31 11.29
N ASN A 58 6.17 0.72 11.94
CA ASN A 58 4.83 0.65 12.52
C ASN A 58 3.74 0.51 11.45
N LEU A 59 3.86 1.21 10.32
CA LEU A 59 2.97 1.03 9.18
C LEU A 59 2.99 -0.44 8.71
N ILE A 60 4.18 -1.01 8.47
CA ILE A 60 4.34 -2.39 7.98
C ILE A 60 3.68 -3.39 8.95
N LYS A 61 3.95 -3.29 10.25
CA LYS A 61 3.31 -4.13 11.27
C LYS A 61 1.78 -4.01 11.26
N ASN A 62 1.25 -2.82 11.00
CA ASN A 62 -0.20 -2.62 10.90
C ASN A 62 -0.77 -3.16 9.59
N ILE A 63 -0.02 -3.14 8.48
CA ILE A 63 -0.43 -3.75 7.21
C ILE A 63 -0.64 -5.25 7.43
N GLU A 64 0.32 -5.94 8.04
CA GLU A 64 0.20 -7.38 8.29
C GLU A 64 -0.96 -7.73 9.22
N LYS A 65 -1.19 -6.92 10.27
CA LYS A 65 -2.21 -7.19 11.29
C LYS A 65 -3.63 -6.77 10.90
N LYS A 66 -3.79 -5.67 10.16
CA LYS A 66 -5.08 -5.00 9.92
C LYS A 66 -5.54 -5.03 8.46
N ARG A 67 -4.82 -5.73 7.58
CA ARG A 67 -5.22 -5.87 6.17
C ARG A 67 -6.66 -6.39 6.05
N PRO A 68 -7.39 -5.99 5.00
CA PRO A 68 -8.72 -6.54 4.71
C PRO A 68 -8.71 -8.08 4.71
N LYS A 69 -9.75 -8.73 5.27
CA LYS A 69 -9.83 -10.19 5.36
C LYS A 69 -9.74 -10.91 4.01
N ILE A 70 -10.27 -10.26 2.97
CA ILE A 70 -10.26 -10.74 1.58
C ILE A 70 -8.92 -10.48 0.87
N SER A 71 -7.95 -9.82 1.52
CA SER A 71 -6.64 -9.55 0.94
C SER A 71 -5.59 -10.54 1.44
N PHE A 72 -4.69 -10.94 0.55
CA PHE A 72 -3.55 -11.80 0.86
C PHE A 72 -2.27 -11.15 0.34
N ILE A 73 -1.30 -10.98 1.22
CA ILE A 73 0.04 -10.50 0.87
C ILE A 73 0.92 -11.74 0.71
N ASP A 74 1.46 -11.92 -0.48
CA ASP A 74 2.36 -13.00 -0.85
C ASP A 74 3.82 -12.57 -0.67
N ASN A 75 4.16 -11.35 -1.09
CA ASN A 75 5.48 -10.77 -0.88
C ASN A 75 5.38 -9.31 -0.44
N LEU A 76 6.30 -8.92 0.44
CA LEU A 76 6.46 -7.57 0.95
C LEU A 76 7.96 -7.24 0.96
N ASP A 77 8.38 -6.45 -0.02
CA ASP A 77 9.77 -6.00 -0.18
C ASP A 77 9.88 -4.55 0.27
N ILE A 78 10.84 -4.27 1.16
CA ILE A 78 11.07 -2.92 1.73
C ILE A 78 12.51 -2.52 1.41
N LYS A 79 12.66 -1.33 0.83
CA LYS A 79 13.96 -0.76 0.50
C LYS A 79 14.01 0.69 0.92
N GLU A 80 15.02 1.05 1.69
CA GLU A 80 15.36 2.47 1.87
C GLU A 80 15.98 2.99 0.57
N ILE A 81 15.48 4.13 0.08
CA ILE A 81 16.00 4.77 -1.13
C ILE A 81 16.57 6.14 -0.77
N GLN A 82 17.78 6.41 -1.27
CA GLN A 82 18.37 7.73 -1.20
C GLN A 82 17.79 8.59 -2.31
N SER A 83 16.95 9.56 -1.94
CA SER A 83 16.35 10.49 -2.89
C SER A 83 16.20 11.86 -2.26
N ASN A 84 16.45 12.89 -3.06
CA ASN A 84 16.25 14.29 -2.67
C ASN A 84 14.77 14.73 -2.80
N GLN A 85 13.87 13.80 -3.14
CA GLN A 85 12.45 14.09 -3.25
C GLN A 85 11.83 14.38 -1.89
N THR A 86 11.10 15.48 -1.79
CA THR A 86 10.30 15.79 -0.61
C THR A 86 8.82 15.68 -0.95
N PHE A 87 8.11 14.80 -0.25
CA PHE A 87 6.67 14.65 -0.36
C PHE A 87 6.00 15.60 0.62
N LYS A 88 5.16 16.52 0.12
CA LYS A 88 4.40 17.45 0.97
C LYS A 88 3.15 16.81 1.56
N GLU A 89 2.60 15.81 0.88
CA GLU A 89 1.33 15.16 1.17
C GLU A 89 1.36 13.70 0.69
N LEU A 90 0.40 12.89 1.15
CA LEU A 90 0.19 11.53 0.68
C LEU A 90 -0.80 11.53 -0.49
N LYS A 91 -0.41 10.95 -1.63
CA LYS A 91 -1.25 10.86 -2.83
C LYS A 91 -1.41 9.44 -3.34
N ILE A 92 -2.61 9.10 -3.83
CA ILE A 92 -2.83 7.91 -4.64
C ILE A 92 -2.63 8.32 -6.11
N LYS A 93 -1.58 7.82 -6.76
CA LYS A 93 -1.34 8.07 -8.20
C LYS A 93 -2.17 7.11 -9.05
N LYS A 94 -2.50 7.55 -10.27
CA LYS A 94 -3.17 6.71 -11.28
C LYS A 94 -2.32 5.45 -11.54
N SER A 95 -3.00 4.32 -11.72
CA SER A 95 -2.37 3.02 -11.99
C SER A 95 -1.44 3.12 -13.20
N GLU A 96 -0.25 2.54 -13.10
CA GLU A 96 0.53 2.23 -14.30
C GLU A 96 -0.24 1.16 -15.09
N GLN A 97 -0.36 1.30 -16.42
CA GLN A 97 -0.85 0.22 -17.26
C GLN A 97 0.18 -0.91 -17.20
N GLY A 98 -0.04 -1.88 -16.32
CA GLY A 98 0.77 -3.09 -16.26
C GLY A 98 0.73 -3.75 -17.64
N ARG A 99 1.89 -3.94 -18.28
CA ARG A 99 2.00 -4.81 -19.45
C ARG A 99 1.80 -6.25 -18.95
N GLY A 100 0.60 -6.81 -19.16
CA GLY A 100 0.30 -8.21 -18.84
C GLY A 100 -1.17 -8.45 -18.49
N VAL A 101 -1.75 -9.50 -19.05
CA VAL A 101 -3.12 -9.97 -18.77
C VAL A 101 -3.23 -10.39 -17.30
N SER A 102 -4.31 -10.00 -16.63
CA SER A 102 -4.60 -10.36 -15.24
C SER A 102 -4.88 -11.86 -15.10
N LEU A 103 -4.06 -12.58 -14.34
CA LEU A 103 -4.25 -14.01 -14.03
C LEU A 103 -4.69 -14.28 -12.59
N THR A 104 -5.05 -13.26 -11.83
CA THR A 104 -5.63 -13.42 -10.48
C THR A 104 -6.98 -12.74 -10.44
N LEU A 105 -7.99 -13.45 -10.94
CA LEU A 105 -9.38 -13.14 -10.66
C LEU A 105 -9.59 -13.28 -9.14
N PRO A 106 -10.02 -12.23 -8.44
CA PRO A 106 -10.44 -12.39 -7.05
C PRO A 106 -11.63 -13.37 -7.00
N PRO A 107 -11.73 -14.22 -5.96
CA PRO A 107 -12.87 -15.10 -5.80
C PRO A 107 -14.18 -14.30 -5.70
N ASP A 108 -15.29 -14.90 -6.13
CA ASP A 108 -16.61 -14.31 -6.00
C ASP A 108 -16.91 -13.98 -4.53
N ILE A 109 -17.31 -12.74 -4.27
CA ILE A 109 -17.45 -12.19 -2.92
C ILE A 109 -18.94 -12.12 -2.57
N ALA A 110 -19.35 -12.82 -1.52
CA ALA A 110 -20.66 -12.63 -0.90
C ALA A 110 -20.75 -11.27 -0.19
N VAL A 111 -21.94 -10.66 -0.13
CA VAL A 111 -22.20 -9.38 0.55
C VAL A 111 -21.70 -9.43 1.99
N CYS A 112 -20.89 -8.45 2.42
CA CYS A 112 -20.40 -8.40 3.79
C CYS A 112 -21.46 -7.82 4.75
N ASN A 113 -21.39 -8.20 6.03
CA ASN A 113 -22.36 -7.73 7.04
C ASN A 113 -22.35 -6.21 7.27
N ASP A 114 -21.26 -5.51 6.90
CA ASP A 114 -21.22 -4.04 6.93
C ASP A 114 -22.04 -3.41 5.77
N CYS A 115 -22.33 -4.15 4.70
CA CYS A 115 -23.15 -3.70 3.57
C CYS A 115 -24.65 -3.98 3.75
N ILE A 116 -25.05 -4.70 4.80
CA ILE A 116 -26.46 -5.06 5.09
C ILE A 116 -27.06 -4.10 6.16
N LYS A 117 -26.35 -3.02 6.51
CA LYS A 117 -26.88 -1.98 7.40
C LYS A 117 -27.68 -0.92 6.66
#